data_AF-A0A7V6YUG6-F1
#
_entry.id   AF-A0A7V6YUG6-F1
#
_cell.length_a   1.000
_cell.length_b   1.000
_cell.length_c   1.000
_cell.angle_alpha   90.00
_cell.angle_beta   90.00
_cell.angle_gamma   90.00
#
_symmetry.space_group_name_H-M   'P 1'
#
loop_
_entity.id
_entity.type
_entity.pdbx_description
1 polymer ?
#
loop_
_entity_poly.entity_id
_entity_poly.type
_entity_poly.pdbx_seq_one_letter_code
_entity_poly.pdbx_strand_id
1 'polypeptide(L)' 'MKIGELSLKTGVSIRSIRYYEEKKLIYPKRLENGYRIYSEKDVERVKAV' A
#
# COMPACT_ATOMS: atom_id res chain seq x y z
N MET A 1 6.91 4.83 -2.40
CA MET A 1 5.85 5.80 -2.05
C MET A 1 5.30 5.53 -0.65
N LYS A 2 4.85 6.55 0.08
CA LYS A 2 4.18 6.40 1.39
C LYS A 2 2.72 5.97 1.23
N ILE A 3 2.05 5.58 2.32
CA ILE A 3 0.64 5.14 2.28
C ILE A 3 -0.32 6.23 1.77
N GLY A 4 -0.03 7.50 2.06
CA GLY A 4 -0.82 8.63 1.56
C GLY A 4 -0.69 8.81 0.04
N GLU A 5 0.52 8.67 -0.50
CA GLU A 5 0.77 8.72 -1.95
C GLU A 5 0.09 7.55 -2.66
N LEU A 6 0.15 6.35 -2.07
CA LEU A 6 -0.57 5.18 -2.60
C LEU A 6 -2.09 5.41 -2.61
N SER A 7 -2.64 5.99 -1.54
CA SER A 7 -4.07 6.32 -1.44
C SER A 7 -4.49 7.30 -2.53
N LEU A 8 -3.73 8.39 -2.73
CA LEU A 8 -4.01 9.36 -3.79
C LEU A 8 -3.91 8.73 -5.19
N LYS A 9 -2.93 7.86 -5.42
CA LYS A 9 -2.68 7.25 -6.73
C LYS A 9 -3.69 6.15 -7.11
N THR A 10 -4.26 5.48 -6.11
CA THR A 10 -5.22 4.39 -6.29
C THR A 10 -6.67 4.81 -6.09
N GLY A 11 -6.92 5.95 -5.44
CA GLY A 11 -8.25 6.36 -5.00
C GLY A 11 -8.78 5.56 -3.81
N VAL A 12 -8.01 4.58 -3.32
CA VAL A 12 -8.41 3.71 -2.22
C VAL A 12 -8.06 4.39 -0.90
N SER A 13 -8.96 4.28 0.09
CA SER A 13 -8.73 4.89 1.41
C SER A 13 -7.52 4.27 2.11
N ILE A 14 -6.82 5.06 2.94
CA ILE A 14 -5.72 4.57 3.79
C ILE A 14 -6.18 3.40 4.67
N ARG A 15 -7.43 3.42 5.15
CA ARG A 15 -8.02 2.33 5.95
C ARG A 15 -8.10 1.03 5.14
N SER A 16 -8.58 1.10 3.90
CA SER A 16 -8.65 -0.05 3.00
C SER A 16 -7.26 -0.59 2.65
N ILE A 17 -6.26 0.28 2.43
CA ILE A 17 -4.89 -0.15 2.19
C ILE A 17 -4.33 -0.92 3.40
N ARG A 18 -4.56 -0.43 4.63
CA ARG A 18 -4.18 -1.17 5.85
C ARG A 18 -4.90 -2.52 5.95
N TYR A 19 -6.18 -2.54 5.63
CA TYR A 19 -6.96 -3.77 5.59
C TYR A 19 -6.41 -4.77 4.55
N TYR A 20 -5.97 -4.31 3.38
CA TYR A 20 -5.32 -5.16 2.38
C TYR A 20 -3.97 -5.69 2.86
N GLU A 21 -3.19 -4.89 3.59
CA GLU A 21 -1.96 -5.35 4.25
C GLU A 21 -2.26 -6.41 5.31
N GLU A 22 -3.25 -6.19 6.17
CA GLU A 22 -3.69 -7.14 7.21
C GLU A 22 -4.18 -8.47 6.60
N LYS A 23 -4.89 -8.40 5.48
CA LYS A 23 -5.34 -9.58 4.71
C LYS A 23 -4.26 -10.19 3.83
N LYS A 24 -3.02 -9.68 3.87
CA LYS A 24 -1.89 -10.15 3.05
C LYS A 24 -2.17 -10.11 1.55
N LEU A 25 -3.00 -9.16 1.13
CA LEU A 25 -3.30 -8.88 -0.28
C LEU A 25 -2.19 -8.03 -0.91
N ILE A 26 -1.52 -7.19 -0.12
CA ILE A 26 -0.38 -6.37 -0.54
C ILE A 26 0.79 -6.53 0.44
N TYR A 27 2.02 -6.30 -0.04
CA TYR A 27 3.24 -6.56 0.73
C TYR A 27 4.21 -5.38 0.60
N PRO A 28 3.97 -4.27 1.33
CA PRO A 28 4.91 -3.15 1.32
C PRO A 28 6.28 -3.57 1.85
N LYS A 29 7.34 -3.01 1.27
CA LYS A 29 8.68 -3.16 1.85
C LYS A 29 8.78 -2.33 3.12
N ARG A 30 9.41 -2.89 4.14
CA ARG A 30 9.82 -2.14 5.34
C ARG A 30 11.25 -1.68 5.17
N LEU A 31 11.48 -0.39 5.41
CA LEU A 31 12.81 0.18 5.51
C LEU A 31 13.38 -0.08 6.90
N GLU A 32 14.70 0.06 7.04
CA GLU A 32 15.42 -0.14 8.31
C GLU A 32 14.94 0.79 9.44
N ASN A 33 14.41 1.95 9.07
CA ASN A 33 13.80 2.92 9.98
C ASN A 33 12.32 2.58 10.35
N GLY A 34 11.82 1.41 9.97
CA GLY A 34 10.47 0.94 10.28
C GLY A 34 9.36 1.53 9.40
N TYR A 35 9.66 2.45 8.49
CA TYR A 35 8.67 2.98 7.56
C TYR A 35 8.29 1.96 6.48
N ARG A 36 7.03 2.01 6.06
CA ARG A 36 6.53 1.24 4.91
C ARG A 36 6.71 2.04 3.64
N ILE A 37 7.24 1.38 2.62
CA ILE A 37 7.27 1.89 1.26
C ILE A 37 6.47 0.97 0.34
N TYR A 38 5.63 1.58 -0.48
CA TYR A 38 4.87 0.92 -1.53
C TYR A 38 5.58 1.16 -2.87
N SER A 39 5.54 0.16 -3.71
CA SER A 39 6.08 0.15 -5.07
C SER A 39 4.96 0.29 -6.09
N GLU A 40 5.30 0.51 -7.36
CA GLU A 40 4.30 0.50 -8.44
C GLU A 40 3.54 -0.83 -8.53
N LYS A 41 4.18 -1.96 -8.17
CA LYS A 41 3.51 -3.26 -8.09
C LYS A 41 2.40 -3.28 -7.03
N ASP A 42 2.60 -2.57 -5.92
CA ASP A 42 1.55 -2.45 -4.90
C ASP A 42 0.38 -1.59 -5.41
N VAL A 43 0.64 -0.57 -6.24
CA VAL A 43 -0.42 0.23 -6.89
C VAL A 43 -1.27 -0.64 -7.80
N GLU A 44 -0.65 -1.41 -8.69
CA GLU A 44 -1.35 -2.34 -9.58
C GLU A 44 -2.18 -3.34 -8.80
N ARG A 45 -1.61 -3.89 -7.72
CA ARG A 45 -2.28 -4.87 -6.88
C ARG A 45 -3.47 -4.28 -6.13
N VAL A 46 -3.34 -3.07 -5.56
CA VAL A 46 -4.45 -2.36 -4.90
C VAL A 46 -5.59 -2.06 -5.87
N LYS A 47 -5.30 -1.76 -7.15
CA LYS A 47 -6.32 -1.51 -8.17
C LYS A 47 -7.01 -2.78 -8.67
N ALA A 48 -6.41 -3.96 -8.44
CA ALA A 48 -6.91 -5.25 -8.89
C ALA A 48 -7.67 -6.03 -7.81
N VAL A 49 -7.72 -5.50 -6.57
CA VAL A 49 -8.56 -6.02 -5.47
C VAL A 49 -9.97 -5.47 -5.60
#